data_AF-A0A4Y8ALH5-F1
#
_entry.id   AF-A0A4Y8ALH5-F1
#
_cell.length_a   1.000
_cell.length_b   1.000
_cell.length_c   1.000
_cell.angle_alpha   90.00
_cell.angle_beta   90.00
_cell.angle_gamma   90.00
#
_symmetry.space_group_name_H-M   'P 1'
#
loop_
_entity.id
_entity.type
_entity.pdbx_description
1 polymer ?
#
loop_
_entity_poly.entity_id
_entity_poly.type
_entity_poly.pdbx_seq_one_letter_code
_entity_poly.pdbx_strand_id
1 'polypeptide(L)'
;MEPDIYSKLHTEGYLSDASFEKIRQKQSNHLFSVHWELKTLLSLGVMLLSGGLGILVYKNIDTIGHQVILAFIALICIGCFTYCFKNKLPFSRAKVKAPNTGFDYILLLGSISMVTFIGYLQYQYTVFGLNYGLATFIPMLFLFYIAYYFDHLGILSMAIAALALWMGISITPKTLLAYGTFNSRDIILTYVLFGAMLLAAAYLTKRFDIKKHFKFSYHHYGVHVTFIALLAGYFEFYNEALSVLWIVILLALAAYILWDAYQEKSFYFILLAILYSYFALACLLTRMLFATMREDSIYFLFMCFIGSAIGLIFLLININKNLKRDDHLQ
;
A
#
# COMPACT_ATOMS: atom_id res chain seq x y z
N MET A 1 -6.44 19.49 26.57
CA MET A 1 -6.87 19.31 27.97
C MET A 1 -8.10 20.18 28.14
N GLU A 2 -9.28 19.62 27.88
CA GLU A 2 -10.53 20.33 28.15
C GLU A 2 -10.75 20.41 29.66
N PRO A 3 -11.22 21.55 30.18
CA PRO A 3 -11.52 21.68 31.60
C PRO A 3 -12.67 20.75 31.96
N ASP A 4 -12.46 20.01 33.04
CA ASP A 4 -13.26 18.90 33.56
C ASP A 4 -14.73 19.29 33.77
N ILE A 5 -15.56 19.09 32.74
CA ILE A 5 -17.00 19.41 32.72
C ILE A 5 -17.72 18.81 33.94
N TYR A 6 -17.25 17.64 34.40
CA TYR A 6 -17.81 16.96 35.56
C TYR A 6 -17.54 17.68 36.88
N SER A 7 -16.38 18.36 37.01
CA SER A 7 -16.06 19.20 38.18
C SER A 7 -16.95 20.43 38.26
N LYS A 8 -17.28 21.04 37.11
CA LYS A 8 -18.25 22.16 37.05
C LYS A 8 -19.66 21.72 37.42
N LEU A 9 -20.13 20.62 36.86
CA LEU A 9 -21.47 20.10 37.14
C LEU A 9 -21.66 19.63 38.60
N HIS A 10 -20.59 19.18 39.25
CA HIS A 10 -20.56 18.90 40.69
C HIS A 10 -20.65 20.20 41.51
N THR A 11 -19.86 21.21 41.14
CA THR A 11 -19.86 22.52 41.82
C THR A 11 -21.19 23.26 41.65
N GLU A 12 -21.88 23.08 40.53
CA GLU A 12 -23.19 23.66 40.23
C GLU A 12 -24.37 22.86 40.86
N GLY A 13 -24.08 21.79 41.60
CA GLY A 13 -25.09 21.01 42.34
C GLY A 13 -25.93 20.06 41.48
N TYR A 14 -25.64 19.94 40.18
CA TYR A 14 -26.33 19.01 39.27
C TYR A 14 -25.85 17.55 39.41
N LEU A 15 -24.72 17.33 40.10
CA LEU A 15 -24.11 16.02 40.31
C LEU A 15 -23.93 15.76 41.82
N SER A 16 -24.63 14.75 42.35
CA SER A 16 -24.46 14.31 43.74
C SER A 16 -23.05 13.75 43.98
N ASP A 17 -22.50 13.90 45.18
CA ASP A 17 -21.17 13.38 45.57
C ASP A 17 -20.96 11.90 45.22
N ALA A 18 -21.97 11.07 45.48
CA ALA A 18 -21.93 9.63 45.17
C ALA A 18 -21.83 9.31 43.67
N SER A 19 -22.36 10.20 42.82
CA SER A 19 -22.33 10.06 41.36
C SER A 19 -21.04 10.61 40.78
N PHE A 20 -20.53 11.70 41.33
CA PHE A 20 -19.23 12.26 40.97
C PHE A 20 -18.10 11.27 41.26
N GLU A 21 -18.12 10.63 42.43
CA GLU A 21 -17.09 9.67 42.81
C GLU A 21 -17.13 8.39 41.94
N LYS A 22 -18.32 7.92 41.54
CA LYS A 22 -18.47 6.82 40.58
C LYS A 22 -17.90 7.16 39.20
N ILE A 23 -18.11 8.38 38.72
CA ILE A 23 -17.58 8.84 37.43
C ILE A 23 -16.05 8.93 37.49
N ARG A 24 -15.51 9.51 38.57
CA ARG A 24 -14.07 9.60 38.84
C ARG A 24 -13.41 8.22 38.90
N GLN A 25 -14.03 7.26 39.56
CA GLN A 25 -13.55 5.88 39.67
C GLN A 25 -13.61 5.14 38.33
N LYS A 26 -14.60 5.45 37.47
CA LYS A 26 -14.70 4.89 36.11
C LYS A 26 -13.69 5.51 35.14
N GLN A 27 -13.37 6.79 35.31
CA GLN A 27 -12.34 7.49 34.54
C GLN A 27 -10.92 7.05 34.93
N SER A 28 -10.67 6.77 36.21
CA SER A 28 -9.39 6.22 36.66
C SER A 28 -9.17 4.78 36.19
N ASN A 29 -10.24 4.00 36.01
CA ASN A 29 -10.24 2.67 35.42
C ASN A 29 -10.34 2.68 33.88
N HIS A 30 -9.70 3.64 33.21
CA HIS A 30 -9.56 3.56 31.76
C HIS A 30 -8.68 2.35 31.42
N LEU A 31 -9.30 1.26 30.99
CA LEU A 31 -8.59 0.09 30.48
C LEU A 31 -7.65 0.56 29.37
N PHE A 32 -6.35 0.50 29.62
CA PHE A 32 -5.35 0.86 28.63
C PHE A 32 -5.46 -0.14 27.47
N SER A 33 -5.77 0.36 26.27
CA SER A 33 -5.92 -0.49 25.10
C SER A 33 -4.55 -0.94 24.62
N VAL A 34 -4.09 -2.09 25.13
CA VAL A 34 -2.86 -2.79 24.70
C VAL A 34 -3.01 -3.33 23.26
N HIS A 35 -4.17 -3.12 22.59
CA HIS A 35 -4.44 -3.67 21.26
C HIS A 35 -3.34 -3.34 20.23
N TRP A 36 -2.87 -2.09 20.21
CA TRP A 36 -1.80 -1.69 19.31
C TRP A 36 -0.46 -2.33 19.66
N GLU A 37 -0.14 -2.43 20.94
CA GLU A 37 1.10 -3.07 21.43
C GLU A 37 1.09 -4.58 21.17
N LEU A 38 -0.04 -5.25 21.38
CA LEU A 38 -0.19 -6.67 21.06
C LEU A 38 -0.07 -6.91 19.55
N LYS A 39 -0.68 -6.02 18.75
CA LYS A 39 -0.66 -6.13 17.28
C LYS A 39 0.74 -5.89 16.72
N THR A 40 1.48 -4.91 17.25
CA THR A 40 2.87 -4.68 16.86
C THR A 40 3.74 -5.84 17.27
N LEU A 41 3.68 -6.27 18.54
CA LEU A 41 4.49 -7.38 19.05
C LEU A 41 4.21 -8.69 18.30
N LEU A 42 2.95 -8.99 17.99
CA LEU A 42 2.58 -10.17 17.20
C LEU A 42 3.11 -10.07 15.75
N SER A 43 2.98 -8.91 15.10
CA SER A 43 3.48 -8.71 13.73
C SER A 43 5.00 -8.81 13.68
N LEU A 44 5.68 -8.24 14.68
CA LEU A 44 7.13 -8.28 14.84
C LEU A 44 7.60 -9.71 15.16
N GLY A 45 6.84 -10.44 15.98
CA GLY A 45 7.06 -11.86 16.26
C GLY A 45 6.94 -12.71 15.00
N VAL A 46 5.91 -12.51 14.17
CA VAL A 46 5.78 -13.21 12.88
C VAL A 46 6.93 -12.88 11.94
N MET A 47 7.36 -11.61 11.86
CA MET A 47 8.51 -11.21 11.04
C MET A 47 9.82 -11.83 11.55
N LEU A 48 10.10 -11.74 12.85
CA LEU A 48 11.31 -12.30 13.46
C LEU A 48 11.34 -13.82 13.37
N LEU A 49 10.21 -14.49 13.59
CA LEU A 49 10.09 -15.93 13.45
C LEU A 49 10.34 -16.36 12.00
N SER A 50 9.69 -15.69 11.04
CA SER A 50 9.86 -16.00 9.61
C SER A 50 11.29 -15.72 9.13
N GLY A 51 11.87 -14.59 9.53
CA GLY A 51 13.26 -14.23 9.20
C GLY A 51 14.28 -15.15 9.90
N GLY A 52 14.07 -15.45 11.18
CA GLY A 52 14.93 -16.33 11.97
C GLY A 52 14.91 -17.77 11.45
N LEU A 53 13.73 -18.31 11.14
CA LEU A 53 13.59 -19.60 10.45
C LEU A 53 14.27 -19.56 9.08
N GLY A 54 14.11 -18.49 8.31
CA GLY A 54 14.77 -18.32 7.01
C GLY A 54 16.29 -18.39 7.12
N ILE A 55 16.89 -17.72 8.10
CA ILE A 55 18.34 -17.74 8.35
C ILE A 55 18.80 -19.12 8.84
N LEU A 56 18.05 -19.74 9.76
CA LEU A 56 18.37 -21.07 10.29
C LEU A 56 18.36 -22.12 9.17
N VAL A 57 17.35 -22.06 8.31
CA VAL A 57 17.24 -22.88 7.09
C VAL A 57 18.42 -22.61 6.17
N TYR A 58 18.72 -21.35 5.86
CA TYR A 58 19.82 -20.98 4.96
C TYR A 58 21.18 -21.52 5.44
N LYS A 59 21.45 -21.44 6.76
CA LYS A 59 22.72 -21.89 7.34
C LYS A 59 22.84 -23.40 7.54
N ASN A 60 21.73 -24.12 7.64
CA ASN A 60 21.71 -25.56 7.93
C ASN A 60 21.08 -26.37 6.78
N ILE A 61 20.99 -25.78 5.59
CA ILE A 61 20.36 -26.40 4.43
C ILE A 61 21.10 -27.69 4.01
N ASP A 62 22.42 -27.68 4.13
CA ASP A 62 23.31 -28.79 3.79
C ASP A 62 23.20 -29.98 4.76
N THR A 63 22.83 -29.72 6.02
CA THR A 63 22.71 -30.75 7.07
C THR A 63 21.28 -31.28 7.28
N ILE A 64 20.26 -30.42 7.12
CA ILE A 64 18.83 -30.79 7.32
C ILE A 64 18.24 -31.44 6.06
N GLY A 65 18.77 -31.08 4.88
CA GLY A 65 18.28 -31.53 3.59
C GLY A 65 17.04 -30.76 3.13
N HIS A 66 17.05 -30.37 1.85
CA HIS A 66 15.99 -29.57 1.22
C HIS A 66 14.59 -30.18 1.39
N GLN A 67 14.45 -31.51 1.36
CA GLN A 67 13.17 -32.20 1.48
C GLN A 67 12.51 -32.00 2.86
N VAL A 68 13.29 -32.01 3.94
CA VAL A 68 12.76 -31.84 5.30
C VAL A 68 12.26 -30.42 5.50
N ILE A 69 13.01 -29.42 5.02
CA ILE A 69 12.60 -28.02 5.04
C ILE A 69 11.30 -27.83 4.26
N LEU A 70 11.23 -28.41 3.07
CA LEU A 70 10.05 -28.32 2.21
C LEU A 70 8.82 -28.97 2.87
N ALA A 71 8.99 -30.14 3.48
CA ALA A 71 7.94 -30.84 4.22
C ALA A 71 7.46 -30.02 5.42
N PHE A 72 8.38 -29.39 6.15
CA PHE A 72 8.03 -28.53 7.29
C PHE A 72 7.21 -27.31 6.86
N ILE A 73 7.62 -26.60 5.79
CA ILE A 73 6.87 -25.47 5.24
C ILE A 73 5.50 -25.93 4.74
N ALA A 74 5.42 -27.09 4.09
CA ALA A 74 4.16 -27.68 3.64
C ALA A 74 3.22 -27.97 4.82
N LEU A 75 3.73 -28.55 5.91
CA LEU A 75 2.93 -28.84 7.12
C LEU A 75 2.38 -27.56 7.75
N ILE A 76 3.20 -26.50 7.87
CA ILE A 76 2.73 -25.19 8.36
C ILE A 76 1.64 -24.64 7.44
N CYS A 77 1.88 -24.65 6.13
CA CYS A 77 0.95 -24.16 5.13
C CYS A 77 -0.41 -24.89 5.22
N ILE A 78 -0.39 -26.22 5.20
CA ILE A 78 -1.59 -27.07 5.30
C ILE A 78 -2.30 -26.84 6.65
N GLY A 79 -1.56 -26.79 7.76
CA GLY A 79 -2.13 -26.55 9.08
C GLY A 79 -2.85 -25.21 9.18
N CYS A 80 -2.23 -24.14 8.70
CA CYS A 80 -2.80 -22.79 8.69
C CYS A 80 -4.08 -22.74 7.84
N PHE A 81 -4.02 -23.21 6.60
CA PHE A 81 -5.20 -23.17 5.72
C PHE A 81 -6.31 -24.08 6.23
N THR A 82 -6.00 -25.28 6.74
CA THR A 82 -7.01 -26.18 7.31
C THR A 82 -7.73 -25.53 8.48
N TYR A 83 -7.00 -24.86 9.38
CA TYR A 83 -7.60 -24.10 10.48
C TYR A 83 -8.51 -22.98 9.95
N CYS A 84 -8.04 -22.19 8.98
CA CYS A 84 -8.81 -21.09 8.41
C CYS A 84 -10.07 -21.57 7.68
N PHE A 85 -9.98 -22.65 6.90
CA PHE A 85 -11.13 -23.21 6.17
C PHE A 85 -12.16 -23.87 7.08
N LYS A 86 -11.75 -24.43 8.22
CA LYS A 86 -12.68 -24.97 9.24
C LYS A 86 -13.42 -23.87 10.01
N ASN A 87 -12.75 -22.76 10.31
CA ASN A 87 -13.30 -21.67 11.12
C ASN A 87 -13.80 -20.47 10.29
N LYS A 88 -13.99 -20.65 8.98
CA LYS A 88 -14.37 -19.57 8.06
C LYS A 88 -15.82 -19.13 8.24
N LEU A 89 -16.06 -17.86 7.92
CA LEU A 89 -17.40 -17.32 7.67
C LEU A 89 -17.77 -17.52 6.19
N PRO A 90 -19.07 -17.54 5.85
CA PRO A 90 -19.51 -17.66 4.46
C PRO A 90 -19.05 -16.45 3.63
N PHE A 91 -18.78 -16.70 2.35
CA PHE A 91 -18.40 -15.64 1.42
C PHE A 91 -19.55 -14.65 1.23
N SER A 92 -19.22 -13.36 1.23
CA SER A 92 -20.15 -12.27 0.92
C SER A 92 -19.53 -11.30 -0.07
N ARG A 93 -20.33 -10.59 -0.88
CA ARG A 93 -19.83 -9.48 -1.70
C ARG A 93 -19.51 -8.23 -0.87
N ALA A 94 -20.07 -8.14 0.34
CA ALA A 94 -19.74 -7.11 1.31
C ALA A 94 -18.51 -7.50 2.15
N LYS A 95 -18.03 -6.56 2.98
CA LYS A 95 -16.92 -6.81 3.91
C LYS A 95 -17.37 -7.78 5.02
N VAL A 96 -16.70 -8.92 5.12
CA VAL A 96 -16.81 -9.84 6.25
C VAL A 96 -15.67 -9.55 7.21
N LYS A 97 -15.97 -9.34 8.50
CA LYS A 97 -14.92 -9.18 9.52
C LYS A 97 -14.38 -10.57 9.86
N ALA A 98 -13.06 -10.66 10.04
CA ALA A 98 -12.43 -11.88 10.52
C ALA A 98 -13.04 -12.32 11.86
N PRO A 99 -13.18 -13.64 12.12
CA PRO A 99 -13.75 -14.16 13.37
C PRO A 99 -13.02 -13.66 14.62
N ASN A 100 -11.69 -13.55 14.54
CA ASN A 100 -10.83 -12.99 15.58
C ASN A 100 -9.53 -12.46 14.96
N THR A 101 -8.76 -11.66 15.72
CA THR A 101 -7.49 -11.09 15.24
C THR A 101 -6.46 -12.17 14.89
N GLY A 102 -6.38 -13.27 15.65
CA GLY A 102 -5.42 -14.35 15.40
C GLY A 102 -5.64 -15.07 14.08
N PHE A 103 -6.89 -15.14 13.62
CA PHE A 103 -7.29 -15.76 12.36
C PHE A 103 -6.59 -15.09 11.17
N ASP A 104 -6.55 -13.76 11.14
CA ASP A 104 -5.89 -12.99 10.08
C ASP A 104 -4.39 -13.28 10.03
N TYR A 105 -3.74 -13.38 11.19
CA TYR A 105 -2.31 -13.71 11.27
C TYR A 105 -2.00 -15.15 10.86
N ILE A 106 -2.85 -16.12 11.23
CA ILE A 106 -2.69 -17.51 10.80
C ILE A 106 -2.87 -17.61 9.28
N LEU A 107 -3.86 -16.90 8.73
CA LEU A 107 -4.10 -16.86 7.29
C LEU A 107 -2.91 -16.21 6.54
N LEU A 108 -2.36 -15.13 7.09
CA LEU A 108 -1.19 -14.46 6.55
C LEU A 108 0.04 -15.38 6.59
N LEU A 109 0.27 -16.08 7.71
CA LEU A 109 1.35 -17.06 7.86
C LEU A 109 1.22 -18.20 6.84
N GLY A 110 0.01 -18.74 6.66
CA GLY A 110 -0.26 -19.76 5.64
C GLY A 110 0.03 -19.25 4.23
N SER A 111 -0.35 -18.01 3.93
CA SER A 111 -0.13 -17.38 2.62
C SER A 111 1.36 -17.15 2.33
N ILE A 112 2.12 -16.64 3.30
CA ILE A 112 3.58 -16.45 3.17
C ILE A 112 4.29 -17.81 3.06
N SER A 113 3.86 -18.80 3.86
CA SER A 113 4.41 -20.15 3.80
C SER A 113 4.16 -20.80 2.45
N MET A 114 2.97 -20.60 1.86
CA MET A 114 2.65 -21.09 0.51
C MET A 114 3.56 -20.46 -0.55
N VAL A 115 3.71 -19.13 -0.54
CA VAL A 115 4.58 -18.43 -1.51
C VAL A 115 6.02 -18.91 -1.36
N THR A 116 6.50 -19.03 -0.12
CA THR A 116 7.83 -19.57 0.19
C THR A 116 7.99 -20.99 -0.31
N PHE A 117 6.99 -21.86 -0.11
CA PHE A 117 7.01 -23.25 -0.56
C PHE A 117 7.14 -23.36 -2.07
N ILE A 118 6.31 -22.62 -2.82
CA ILE A 118 6.35 -22.64 -4.29
C ILE A 118 7.65 -22.04 -4.81
N GLY A 119 8.10 -20.92 -4.22
CA GLY A 119 9.38 -20.29 -4.58
C GLY A 119 10.57 -21.22 -4.34
N TYR A 120 10.59 -21.92 -3.20
CA TYR A 120 11.64 -22.89 -2.88
C TYR A 120 11.59 -24.10 -3.82
N LEU A 121 10.40 -24.65 -4.09
CA LEU A 121 10.22 -25.75 -5.05
C LEU A 121 10.78 -25.38 -6.42
N GLN A 122 10.47 -24.19 -6.92
CA GLN A 122 10.98 -23.73 -8.21
C GLN A 122 12.50 -23.51 -8.17
N TYR A 123 13.03 -22.89 -7.11
CA TYR A 123 14.46 -22.60 -7.01
C TYR A 123 15.31 -23.88 -6.97
N GLN A 124 14.91 -24.85 -6.13
CA GLN A 124 15.72 -26.05 -5.89
C GLN A 124 15.47 -27.15 -6.92
N TYR A 125 14.22 -27.36 -7.32
CA TYR A 125 13.82 -28.51 -8.14
C TYR A 125 13.33 -28.12 -9.53
N THR A 126 13.26 -26.82 -9.85
CA THR A 126 12.79 -26.33 -11.15
C THR A 126 11.49 -27.02 -11.58
N VAL A 127 10.52 -27.13 -10.66
CA VAL A 127 9.28 -27.90 -10.87
C VAL A 127 8.52 -27.44 -12.11
N PHE A 128 8.55 -26.14 -12.41
CA PHE A 128 7.94 -25.57 -13.60
C PHE A 128 8.92 -25.46 -14.79
N GLY A 129 10.06 -26.13 -14.72
CA GLY A 129 11.16 -26.04 -15.69
C GLY A 129 11.67 -24.62 -15.83
N LEU A 130 11.92 -24.20 -17.07
CA LEU A 130 12.35 -22.84 -17.42
C LEU A 130 11.21 -21.82 -17.39
N ASN A 131 9.96 -22.23 -17.13
CA ASN A 131 8.81 -21.34 -17.08
C ASN A 131 8.70 -20.66 -15.70
N TYR A 132 9.68 -19.81 -15.37
CA TYR A 132 9.70 -19.07 -14.09
C TYR A 132 8.44 -18.22 -13.86
N GLY A 133 7.74 -17.80 -14.93
CA GLY A 133 6.44 -17.14 -14.82
C GLY A 133 5.38 -17.98 -14.13
N LEU A 134 5.38 -19.31 -14.28
CA LEU A 134 4.40 -20.16 -13.58
C LEU A 134 4.60 -20.17 -12.07
N ALA A 135 5.86 -20.05 -11.62
CA ALA A 135 6.22 -20.03 -10.21
C ALA A 135 5.73 -18.76 -9.49
N THR A 136 5.41 -17.68 -10.21
CA THR A 136 4.78 -16.47 -9.67
C THR A 136 3.28 -16.43 -9.96
N PHE A 137 2.86 -16.93 -11.13
CA PHE A 137 1.45 -16.97 -11.55
C PHE A 137 0.56 -17.80 -10.63
N ILE A 138 1.00 -19.02 -10.27
CA ILE A 138 0.21 -19.93 -9.44
C ILE A 138 -0.01 -19.34 -8.03
N PRO A 139 1.04 -18.87 -7.31
CA PRO A 139 0.83 -18.17 -6.04
C PRO A 139 -0.03 -16.92 -6.20
N MET A 140 0.15 -16.14 -7.27
CA MET A 140 -0.63 -14.92 -7.51
C MET A 140 -2.13 -15.23 -7.57
N LEU A 141 -2.56 -16.21 -8.37
CA LEU A 141 -3.98 -16.59 -8.47
C LEU A 141 -4.54 -17.05 -7.13
N PHE A 142 -3.78 -17.87 -6.42
CA PHE A 142 -4.19 -18.38 -5.11
C PHE A 142 -4.29 -17.23 -4.09
N LEU A 143 -3.34 -16.30 -4.06
CA LEU A 143 -3.38 -15.14 -3.17
C LEU A 143 -4.57 -14.23 -3.46
N PHE A 144 -4.89 -13.97 -4.73
CA PHE A 144 -6.11 -13.22 -5.08
C PHE A 144 -7.37 -13.96 -4.60
N TYR A 145 -7.45 -15.27 -4.81
CA TYR A 145 -8.56 -16.07 -4.33
C TYR A 145 -8.71 -15.96 -2.80
N ILE A 146 -7.64 -16.19 -2.04
CA ILE A 146 -7.65 -16.12 -0.58
C ILE A 146 -7.97 -14.69 -0.10
N ALA A 147 -7.40 -13.66 -0.72
CA ALA A 147 -7.67 -12.27 -0.37
C ALA A 147 -9.16 -11.94 -0.49
N TYR A 148 -9.79 -12.29 -1.62
CA TYR A 148 -11.22 -12.03 -1.84
C TYR A 148 -12.12 -12.92 -0.98
N TYR A 149 -11.71 -14.16 -0.75
CA TYR A 149 -12.52 -15.09 0.02
C TYR A 149 -12.57 -14.71 1.50
N PHE A 150 -11.42 -14.33 2.08
CA PHE A 150 -11.28 -14.02 3.51
C PHE A 150 -11.25 -12.52 3.84
N ASP A 151 -11.45 -11.63 2.86
CA ASP A 151 -11.47 -10.16 3.07
C ASP A 151 -10.18 -9.57 3.66
N HIS A 152 -9.02 -10.15 3.31
CA HIS A 152 -7.75 -9.78 3.93
C HIS A 152 -6.91 -8.83 3.05
N LEU A 153 -6.84 -7.56 3.46
CA LEU A 153 -6.10 -6.50 2.74
C LEU A 153 -4.59 -6.79 2.58
N GLY A 154 -3.93 -7.33 3.61
CA GLY A 154 -2.51 -7.69 3.51
C GLY A 154 -2.22 -8.76 2.45
N ILE A 155 -3.10 -9.75 2.29
CA ILE A 155 -2.97 -10.81 1.28
C ILE A 155 -3.28 -10.24 -0.10
N LEU A 156 -4.22 -9.31 -0.21
CA LEU A 156 -4.45 -8.57 -1.45
C LEU A 156 -3.19 -7.81 -1.89
N SER A 157 -2.51 -7.11 -0.98
CA SER A 157 -1.24 -6.44 -1.29
C SER A 157 -0.17 -7.41 -1.76
N MET A 158 -0.07 -8.60 -1.16
CA MET A 158 0.84 -9.65 -1.63
C MET A 158 0.44 -10.18 -3.01
N ALA A 159 -0.85 -10.34 -3.29
CA ALA A 159 -1.35 -10.77 -4.59
C ALA A 159 -1.00 -9.75 -5.69
N ILE A 160 -1.16 -8.45 -5.40
CA ILE A 160 -0.76 -7.34 -6.29
C ILE A 160 0.76 -7.36 -6.54
N ALA A 161 1.57 -7.60 -5.49
CA ALA A 161 3.01 -7.74 -5.65
C ALA A 161 3.40 -8.97 -6.49
N ALA A 162 2.73 -10.10 -6.30
CA ALA A 162 2.92 -11.30 -7.10
C ALA A 162 2.52 -11.09 -8.58
N LEU A 163 1.45 -10.32 -8.83
CA LEU A 163 1.05 -9.90 -10.18
C LEU A 163 2.12 -9.03 -10.85
N ALA A 164 2.70 -8.08 -10.12
CA ALA A 164 3.80 -7.27 -10.64
C ALA A 164 4.99 -8.17 -11.06
N LEU A 165 5.43 -9.06 -10.17
CA LEU A 165 6.51 -10.00 -10.47
C LEU A 165 6.20 -10.89 -11.68
N TRP A 166 4.96 -11.37 -11.80
CA TRP A 166 4.52 -12.17 -12.94
C TRP A 166 4.54 -11.38 -14.26
N MET A 167 4.17 -10.10 -14.23
CA MET A 167 4.25 -9.20 -15.39
C MET A 167 5.70 -8.83 -15.76
N GLY A 168 6.71 -9.35 -15.06
CA GLY A 168 8.12 -9.02 -15.32
C GLY A 168 8.57 -7.72 -14.66
N ILE A 169 7.77 -7.17 -13.74
CA ILE A 169 8.15 -6.03 -12.91
C ILE A 169 9.07 -6.54 -11.79
N SER A 170 10.35 -6.73 -12.12
CA SER A 170 11.38 -7.22 -11.19
C SER A 170 12.53 -6.22 -11.05
N ILE A 171 12.23 -4.97 -10.74
CA ILE A 171 13.27 -3.99 -10.51
C ILE A 171 13.65 -4.00 -9.03
N THR A 172 14.83 -4.52 -8.72
CA THR A 172 15.36 -4.45 -7.36
C THR A 172 15.79 -3.01 -7.05
N PRO A 173 15.69 -2.55 -5.79
CA PRO A 173 16.23 -1.24 -5.39
C PRO A 173 17.70 -1.07 -5.78
N LYS A 174 18.49 -2.15 -5.71
CA LYS A 174 19.90 -2.18 -6.13
C LYS A 174 20.08 -1.84 -7.61
N THR A 175 19.27 -2.41 -8.49
CA THR A 175 19.34 -2.10 -9.93
C THR A 175 18.89 -0.68 -10.24
N LEU A 176 17.87 -0.15 -9.55
CA LEU A 176 17.47 1.25 -9.68
C LEU A 176 18.56 2.21 -9.23
N LEU A 177 19.19 1.94 -8.09
CA LEU A 177 20.29 2.76 -7.56
C LEU A 177 21.55 2.68 -8.44
N ALA A 178 21.84 1.52 -9.03
CA ALA A 178 23.04 1.32 -9.85
C ALA A 178 22.94 1.96 -11.24
N TYR A 179 21.77 1.90 -11.88
CA TYR A 179 21.61 2.36 -13.26
C TYR A 179 20.86 3.69 -13.38
N GLY A 180 20.14 4.14 -12.34
CA GLY A 180 19.45 5.43 -12.32
C GLY A 180 18.28 5.56 -13.29
N THR A 181 18.03 4.56 -14.15
CA THR A 181 16.98 4.58 -15.19
C THR A 181 16.18 3.27 -15.19
N PHE A 182 14.95 3.37 -15.71
CA PHE A 182 14.16 2.19 -16.07
C PHE A 182 14.70 1.70 -17.40
N ASN A 183 15.60 0.71 -17.34
CA ASN A 183 16.52 0.27 -18.40
C ASN A 183 15.88 -0.18 -19.74
N SER A 184 14.56 -0.05 -19.93
CA SER A 184 13.90 -0.26 -21.23
C SER A 184 12.50 0.34 -21.31
N ARG A 185 12.12 0.78 -22.52
CA ARG A 185 10.77 1.22 -22.91
C ARG A 185 9.70 0.20 -22.55
N ASP A 186 9.99 -1.09 -22.73
CA ASP A 186 9.04 -2.17 -22.50
C ASP A 186 8.68 -2.32 -21.01
N ILE A 187 9.65 -2.12 -20.12
CA ILE A 187 9.41 -2.09 -18.68
C ILE A 187 8.49 -0.93 -18.33
N ILE A 188 8.76 0.28 -18.82
CA ILE A 188 7.92 1.47 -18.54
C ILE A 188 6.48 1.23 -18.98
N LEU A 189 6.27 0.71 -20.19
CA LEU A 189 4.93 0.38 -20.70
C LEU A 189 4.24 -0.71 -19.87
N THR A 190 5.00 -1.71 -19.41
CA THR A 190 4.49 -2.76 -18.51
C THR A 190 4.02 -2.17 -17.17
N TYR A 191 4.77 -1.23 -16.60
CA TYR A 191 4.36 -0.52 -15.38
C TYR A 191 3.12 0.36 -15.60
N VAL A 192 3.01 1.06 -16.73
CA VAL A 192 1.81 1.82 -17.09
C VAL A 192 0.60 0.89 -17.22
N LEU A 193 0.75 -0.24 -17.92
CA LEU A 193 -0.30 -1.23 -18.08
C LEU A 193 -0.72 -1.80 -16.71
N PHE A 194 0.24 -2.17 -15.87
CA PHE A 194 -0.02 -2.68 -14.53
C PHE A 194 -0.77 -1.66 -13.66
N GLY A 195 -0.31 -0.41 -13.66
CA GLY A 195 -0.99 0.69 -12.96
C GLY A 195 -2.42 0.92 -13.46
N ALA A 196 -2.62 0.91 -14.78
CA ALA A 196 -3.94 1.02 -15.40
C ALA A 196 -4.86 -0.16 -15.03
N MET A 197 -4.34 -1.39 -14.99
CA MET A 197 -5.09 -2.58 -14.54
C MET A 197 -5.55 -2.43 -13.08
N LEU A 198 -4.70 -1.90 -12.20
CA LEU A 198 -5.06 -1.66 -10.79
C LEU A 198 -6.10 -0.55 -10.64
N LEU A 199 -5.96 0.56 -11.39
CA LEU A 199 -6.97 1.63 -11.40
C LEU A 199 -8.31 1.14 -11.96
N ALA A 200 -8.29 0.32 -13.01
CA ALA A 200 -9.48 -0.34 -13.53
C ALA A 200 -10.09 -1.28 -12.49
N ALA A 201 -9.29 -2.10 -11.80
CA ALA A 201 -9.77 -2.97 -10.72
C ALA A 201 -10.43 -2.18 -9.59
N ALA A 202 -9.88 -1.02 -9.21
CA ALA A 202 -10.48 -0.11 -8.24
C ALA A 202 -11.86 0.38 -8.71
N TYR A 203 -11.95 0.83 -9.96
CA TYR A 203 -13.22 1.27 -10.56
C TYR A 203 -14.25 0.13 -10.62
N LEU A 204 -13.87 -1.06 -11.10
CA LEU A 204 -14.76 -2.21 -11.24
C LEU A 204 -15.28 -2.71 -9.89
N THR A 205 -14.43 -2.73 -8.87
CA THR A 205 -14.79 -3.07 -7.48
C THR A 205 -15.87 -2.13 -6.94
N LYS A 206 -15.76 -0.83 -7.23
CA LYS A 206 -16.78 0.18 -6.87
C LYS A 206 -18.05 0.05 -7.73
N ARG A 207 -17.90 -0.20 -9.04
CA ARG A 207 -19.00 -0.24 -10.02
C ARG A 207 -19.92 -1.45 -9.85
N PHE A 208 -19.36 -2.62 -9.51
CA PHE A 208 -20.11 -3.87 -9.37
C PHE A 208 -20.47 -4.21 -7.92
N ASP A 209 -20.16 -3.33 -6.96
CA ASP A 209 -20.41 -3.53 -5.54
C ASP A 209 -19.77 -4.82 -4.97
N ILE A 210 -18.67 -5.27 -5.58
CA ILE A 210 -17.91 -6.45 -5.13
C ILE A 210 -16.75 -5.95 -4.28
N LYS A 211 -16.77 -6.25 -2.97
CA LYS A 211 -15.66 -5.94 -2.04
C LYS A 211 -15.20 -4.48 -2.12
N LYS A 212 -16.14 -3.51 -2.11
CA LYS A 212 -15.86 -2.05 -2.22
C LYS A 212 -14.67 -1.54 -1.41
N HIS A 213 -14.43 -2.11 -0.24
CA HIS A 213 -13.31 -1.74 0.64
C HIS A 213 -11.92 -2.05 0.05
N PHE A 214 -11.80 -2.91 -0.96
CA PHE A 214 -10.56 -3.15 -1.71
C PHE A 214 -10.24 -2.02 -2.69
N LYS A 215 -11.22 -1.15 -3.03
CA LYS A 215 -11.01 0.01 -3.90
C LYS A 215 -9.81 0.82 -3.44
N PHE A 216 -9.72 1.10 -2.13
CA PHE A 216 -8.64 1.91 -1.57
C PHE A 216 -7.26 1.31 -1.90
N SER A 217 -7.07 0.02 -1.69
CA SER A 217 -5.79 -0.66 -1.95
C SER A 217 -5.43 -0.66 -3.44
N TYR A 218 -6.37 -1.05 -4.31
CA TYR A 218 -6.14 -1.03 -5.76
C TYR A 218 -5.83 0.38 -6.27
N HIS A 219 -6.58 1.37 -5.80
CA HIS A 219 -6.37 2.76 -6.19
C HIS A 219 -5.03 3.29 -5.68
N HIS A 220 -4.69 3.04 -4.41
CA HIS A 220 -3.39 3.38 -3.83
C HIS A 220 -2.21 2.87 -4.67
N TYR A 221 -2.16 1.56 -4.91
CA TYR A 221 -1.07 0.99 -5.70
C TYR A 221 -1.10 1.45 -7.16
N GLY A 222 -2.29 1.51 -7.78
CA GLY A 222 -2.46 1.96 -9.16
C GLY A 222 -1.98 3.39 -9.39
N VAL A 223 -2.31 4.32 -8.48
CA VAL A 223 -1.89 5.72 -8.54
C VAL A 223 -0.37 5.83 -8.47
N HIS A 224 0.26 5.23 -7.45
CA HIS A 224 1.71 5.30 -7.28
C HIS A 224 2.47 4.68 -8.46
N VAL A 225 2.08 3.47 -8.87
CA VAL A 225 2.70 2.76 -10.00
C VAL A 225 2.57 3.57 -11.28
N THR A 226 1.37 4.05 -11.61
CA THR A 226 1.13 4.78 -12.86
C THR A 226 1.88 6.10 -12.89
N PHE A 227 1.85 6.90 -11.82
CA PHE A 227 2.56 8.17 -11.79
C PHE A 227 4.08 8.01 -11.86
N ILE A 228 4.64 7.02 -11.14
CA ILE A 228 6.08 6.73 -11.23
C ILE A 228 6.43 6.28 -12.65
N ALA A 229 5.61 5.44 -13.28
CA ALA A 229 5.84 4.97 -14.65
C ALA A 229 5.76 6.10 -15.69
N LEU A 230 4.82 7.03 -15.54
CA LEU A 230 4.69 8.18 -16.43
C LEU A 230 5.87 9.16 -16.26
N LEU A 231 6.33 9.39 -15.03
CA LEU A 231 7.55 10.16 -14.77
C LEU A 231 8.79 9.47 -15.34
N ALA A 232 8.91 8.15 -15.18
CA ALA A 232 9.97 7.37 -15.79
C ALA A 232 9.97 7.51 -17.31
N GLY A 233 8.80 7.43 -17.95
CA GLY A 233 8.64 7.66 -19.38
C GLY A 233 9.08 9.06 -19.82
N TYR A 234 8.76 10.10 -19.03
CA TYR A 234 9.26 11.45 -19.30
C TYR A 234 10.79 11.52 -19.30
N PHE A 235 11.45 10.90 -18.31
CA PHE A 235 12.92 10.93 -18.20
C PHE A 235 13.62 10.05 -19.24
N GLU A 236 13.06 8.89 -19.56
CA GLU A 236 13.61 8.00 -20.58
C GLU A 236 13.61 8.66 -21.97
N PHE A 237 12.51 9.34 -22.32
CA PHE A 237 12.37 10.06 -23.59
C PHE A 237 12.77 11.54 -23.50
N TYR A 238 13.53 11.94 -22.49
CA TYR A 238 13.78 13.36 -22.16
C TYR A 238 14.31 14.17 -23.34
N ASN A 239 15.15 13.57 -24.19
CA ASN A 239 15.74 14.23 -25.36
C ASN A 239 14.74 14.41 -26.52
N GLU A 240 13.66 13.63 -26.57
CA GLU A 240 12.64 13.74 -27.60
C GLU A 240 11.61 14.81 -27.24
N ALA A 241 11.03 15.49 -28.24
CA ALA A 241 9.94 16.43 -28.01
C ALA A 241 8.67 15.75 -27.47
N LEU A 242 8.46 14.47 -27.84
CA LEU A 242 7.30 13.68 -27.42
C LEU A 242 7.30 13.33 -25.92
N SER A 243 8.39 13.53 -25.18
CA SER A 243 8.40 13.29 -23.73
C SER A 243 7.38 14.14 -22.98
N VAL A 244 7.05 15.33 -23.47
CA VAL A 244 6.03 16.20 -22.86
C VAL A 244 4.65 15.52 -22.81
N LEU A 245 4.34 14.61 -23.75
CA LEU A 245 3.09 13.85 -23.74
C LEU A 245 2.92 13.01 -22.47
N TRP A 246 4.01 12.47 -21.91
CA TRP A 246 3.95 11.71 -20.66
C TRP A 246 3.50 12.58 -19.48
N ILE A 247 3.95 13.82 -19.43
CA ILE A 247 3.50 14.80 -18.42
C ILE A 247 2.05 15.20 -18.67
N VAL A 248 1.65 15.39 -19.93
CA VAL A 248 0.24 15.70 -20.26
C VAL A 248 -0.69 14.56 -19.81
N ILE A 249 -0.32 13.31 -20.07
CA ILE A 249 -1.06 12.12 -19.61
C ILE A 249 -1.09 12.06 -18.08
N LEU A 250 0.04 12.35 -17.42
CA LEU A 250 0.12 12.40 -15.96
C LEU A 250 -0.83 13.44 -15.37
N LEU A 251 -0.84 14.66 -15.91
CA LEU A 251 -1.70 15.74 -15.45
C LEU A 251 -3.18 15.45 -15.73
N ALA A 252 -3.51 14.85 -16.88
CA ALA A 252 -4.87 14.42 -17.19
C ALA A 252 -5.37 13.36 -16.19
N LEU A 253 -4.52 12.37 -15.87
CA LEU A 253 -4.83 11.36 -14.87
C LEU A 253 -4.94 11.96 -13.46
N ALA A 254 -4.06 12.90 -13.10
CA ALA A 254 -4.12 13.59 -11.82
C ALA A 254 -5.39 14.44 -11.67
N ALA A 255 -5.84 15.11 -12.74
CA ALA A 255 -7.10 15.82 -12.75
C ALA A 255 -8.30 14.87 -12.53
N TYR A 256 -8.30 13.69 -13.18
CA TYR A 256 -9.31 12.66 -12.95
C TYR A 256 -9.30 12.16 -11.50
N ILE A 257 -8.12 11.85 -10.94
CA ILE A 257 -7.99 11.39 -9.55
C ILE A 257 -8.41 12.49 -8.57
N LEU A 258 -8.07 13.74 -8.82
CA LEU A 258 -8.54 14.87 -8.00
C LEU A 258 -10.06 14.93 -7.99
N TRP A 259 -10.68 14.83 -9.16
CA TRP A 259 -12.13 14.82 -9.27
C TRP A 259 -12.77 13.65 -8.50
N ASP A 260 -12.31 12.40 -8.70
CA ASP A 260 -12.82 11.24 -7.94
C ASP A 260 -12.57 11.39 -6.42
N ALA A 261 -11.41 11.92 -6.03
CA ALA A 261 -11.05 12.09 -4.62
C ALA A 261 -11.86 13.18 -3.91
N TYR A 262 -12.24 14.25 -4.60
CA TYR A 262 -13.18 15.25 -4.08
C TYR A 262 -14.57 14.65 -3.85
N GLN A 263 -15.05 13.81 -4.79
CA GLN A 263 -16.34 13.15 -4.64
C GLN A 263 -16.36 12.15 -3.46
N GLU A 264 -15.23 11.51 -3.19
CA GLU A 264 -15.08 10.59 -2.05
C GLU A 264 -14.56 11.25 -0.77
N LYS A 265 -14.39 12.58 -0.77
CA LYS A 265 -13.79 13.35 0.34
C LYS A 265 -12.44 12.77 0.83
N SER A 266 -11.67 12.14 -0.07
CA SER A 266 -10.41 11.50 0.29
C SER A 266 -9.24 12.48 0.17
N PHE A 267 -8.87 13.10 1.29
CA PHE A 267 -7.69 13.98 1.35
C PHE A 267 -6.40 13.27 0.90
N TYR A 268 -6.27 11.98 1.18
CA TYR A 268 -5.08 11.19 0.81
C TYR A 268 -4.83 11.17 -0.71
N PHE A 269 -5.86 10.91 -1.53
CA PHE A 269 -5.70 10.88 -2.98
C PHE A 269 -5.56 12.28 -3.59
N ILE A 270 -6.17 13.30 -2.98
CA ILE A 270 -5.93 14.71 -3.34
C ILE A 270 -4.46 15.07 -3.13
N LEU A 271 -3.90 14.74 -1.96
CA LEU A 271 -2.50 14.96 -1.63
C LEU A 271 -1.58 14.31 -2.65
N LEU A 272 -1.81 13.03 -2.99
CA LEU A 272 -1.01 12.31 -3.98
C LEU A 272 -1.06 12.98 -5.35
N ALA A 273 -2.26 13.26 -5.86
CA ALA A 273 -2.41 13.84 -7.19
C ALA A 273 -1.75 15.22 -7.29
N ILE A 274 -1.87 16.06 -6.27
CA ILE A 274 -1.18 17.35 -6.22
C ILE A 274 0.34 17.18 -6.14
N LEU A 275 0.85 16.28 -5.29
CA LEU A 275 2.29 16.08 -5.10
C LEU A 275 2.97 15.58 -6.38
N TYR A 276 2.37 14.58 -7.05
CA TYR A 276 2.90 14.06 -8.32
C TYR A 276 2.78 15.08 -9.45
N SER A 277 1.68 15.85 -9.51
CA SER A 277 1.53 16.94 -10.50
C SER A 277 2.56 18.04 -10.27
N TYR A 278 2.78 18.44 -9.01
CA TYR A 278 3.79 19.41 -8.64
C TYR A 278 5.18 18.96 -9.08
N PHE A 279 5.54 17.70 -8.80
CA PHE A 279 6.82 17.14 -9.21
C PHE A 279 6.96 17.09 -10.74
N ALA A 280 5.92 16.68 -11.48
CA ALA A 280 5.95 16.66 -12.93
C ALA A 280 6.10 18.07 -13.54
N LEU A 281 5.35 19.05 -13.02
CA LEU A 281 5.45 20.45 -13.45
C LEU A 281 6.81 21.06 -13.10
N ALA A 282 7.36 20.72 -11.93
CA ALA A 282 8.71 21.08 -11.52
C ALA A 282 9.74 20.61 -12.55
N CYS A 283 9.70 19.33 -12.95
CA CYS A 283 10.60 18.77 -13.95
C CYS A 283 10.44 19.44 -15.34
N LEU A 284 9.21 19.75 -15.75
CA LEU A 284 8.95 20.45 -17.01
C LEU A 284 9.50 21.88 -16.97
N LEU A 285 9.25 22.61 -15.87
CA LEU A 285 9.73 23.97 -15.66
C LEU A 285 11.26 24.02 -15.67
N THR A 286 11.93 23.06 -15.00
CA THR A 286 13.38 22.91 -15.06
C THR A 286 13.85 22.74 -16.51
N ARG A 287 13.25 21.86 -17.30
CA ARG A 287 13.64 21.66 -18.71
C ARG A 287 13.49 22.93 -19.54
N MET A 288 12.35 23.63 -19.41
CA MET A 288 12.08 24.87 -20.14
C MET A 288 13.08 25.98 -19.79
N LEU A 289 13.40 26.08 -18.50
CA LEU A 289 14.38 27.04 -18.01
C LEU A 289 15.78 26.69 -18.48
N PHE A 290 16.27 25.45 -18.29
CA PHE A 290 17.60 25.02 -18.77
C PHE A 290 17.82 25.27 -20.27
N ALA A 291 16.78 25.15 -21.10
CA ALA A 291 16.86 25.48 -22.53
C ALA A 291 17.08 26.97 -22.83
N THR A 292 16.81 27.87 -21.86
CA THR A 292 16.88 29.32 -22.00
C THR A 292 17.92 30.00 -21.10
N MET A 293 18.62 29.25 -20.23
CA MET A 293 19.47 29.81 -19.17
C MET A 293 20.84 30.33 -19.66
N ARG A 294 21.22 31.51 -19.16
CA ARG A 294 22.63 31.98 -18.96
C ARG A 294 23.10 31.59 -17.54
N GLU A 295 24.41 31.61 -17.26
CA GLU A 295 25.02 31.10 -16.00
C GLU A 295 24.34 31.59 -14.70
N ASP A 296 23.76 32.79 -14.68
CA ASP A 296 23.13 33.42 -13.51
C ASP A 296 21.76 32.82 -13.12
N SER A 297 21.20 31.97 -13.99
CA SER A 297 19.78 31.61 -13.95
C SER A 297 19.48 30.48 -12.94
N ILE A 298 20.49 29.78 -12.43
CA ILE A 298 20.35 28.69 -11.45
C ILE A 298 19.75 29.20 -10.13
N TYR A 299 20.13 30.40 -9.68
CA TYR A 299 19.59 31.00 -8.44
C TYR A 299 18.09 31.32 -8.57
N PHE A 300 17.65 31.75 -9.75
CA PHE A 300 16.24 32.01 -10.03
C PHE A 300 15.40 30.71 -9.97
N LEU A 301 15.93 29.61 -10.50
CA LEU A 301 15.29 28.30 -10.41
C LEU A 301 15.06 27.86 -8.95
N PHE A 302 16.07 28.04 -8.09
CA PHE A 302 15.93 27.72 -6.67
C PHE A 302 14.88 28.59 -5.96
N MET A 303 14.83 29.90 -6.26
CA MET A 303 13.79 30.78 -5.72
C MET A 303 12.39 30.36 -6.18
N CYS A 304 12.21 30.01 -7.46
CA CYS A 304 10.95 29.49 -7.98
C CYS A 304 10.52 28.19 -7.27
N PHE A 305 11.47 27.29 -6.97
CA PHE A 305 11.17 26.07 -6.23
C PHE A 305 10.74 26.33 -4.80
N ILE A 306 11.44 27.20 -4.08
CA ILE A 306 11.08 27.56 -2.70
C ILE A 306 9.69 28.21 -2.67
N GLY A 307 9.44 29.19 -3.54
CA GLY A 307 8.15 29.88 -3.61
C GLY A 307 7.00 28.94 -3.96
N SER A 308 7.20 28.07 -4.95
CA SER A 308 6.18 27.10 -5.38
C SER A 308 5.91 26.01 -4.34
N ALA A 309 6.93 25.55 -3.61
CA ALA A 309 6.77 24.60 -2.51
C ALA A 309 5.99 25.19 -1.33
N ILE A 310 6.26 26.46 -0.99
CA ILE A 310 5.48 27.19 0.03
C ILE A 310 4.01 27.30 -0.42
N GLY A 311 3.77 27.70 -1.67
CA GLY A 311 2.42 27.77 -2.24
C GLY A 311 1.69 26.42 -2.21
N LEU A 312 2.39 25.34 -2.53
CA LEU A 312 1.87 23.97 -2.46
C LEU A 312 1.43 23.61 -1.02
N ILE A 313 2.25 23.91 -0.01
CA ILE A 313 1.92 23.64 1.40
C ILE A 313 0.66 24.40 1.81
N PHE A 314 0.58 25.70 1.47
CA PHE A 314 -0.61 26.50 1.77
C PHE A 314 -1.87 25.97 1.08
N LEU A 315 -1.76 25.56 -0.17
CA LEU A 315 -2.86 24.97 -0.94
C LEU A 315 -3.35 23.68 -0.27
N LEU A 316 -2.44 22.79 0.15
CA LEU A 316 -2.79 21.55 0.85
C LEU A 316 -3.46 21.81 2.22
N ILE A 317 -2.95 22.78 2.98
CA ILE A 317 -3.56 23.18 4.26
C ILE A 317 -4.98 23.70 4.03
N ASN A 318 -5.18 24.55 3.02
CA ASN A 318 -6.49 25.12 2.70
C ASN A 318 -7.49 24.03 2.30
N ILE A 319 -7.08 23.09 1.44
CA ILE A 319 -7.95 21.98 1.03
C ILE A 319 -8.30 21.08 2.22
N ASN A 320 -7.33 20.74 3.07
CA ASN A 320 -7.57 19.94 4.28
C ASN A 320 -8.58 20.61 5.21
N LYS A 321 -8.47 21.93 5.41
CA LYS A 321 -9.42 22.71 6.23
C LYS A 321 -10.83 22.69 5.63
N ASN A 322 -10.96 22.88 4.31
CA ASN A 322 -12.25 22.87 3.65
C ASN A 322 -12.95 21.50 3.75
N LEU A 323 -12.22 20.41 3.49
CA LEU A 323 -12.74 19.05 3.63
C LEU A 323 -13.21 18.74 5.04
N LYS A 324 -12.45 19.16 6.07
CA LYS A 324 -12.84 18.97 7.48
C LYS A 324 -14.07 19.80 7.88
N ARG A 325 -14.22 21.00 7.32
CA ARG A 325 -15.38 21.86 7.62
C ARG A 325 -16.68 21.25 7.12
N ASP A 326 -16.63 20.56 5.98
CA ASP A 326 -17.78 19.90 5.37
C ASP A 326 -18.13 18.55 6.05
N ASP A 327 -17.22 17.97 6.83
CA ASP A 327 -17.47 16.77 7.65
C ASP A 327 -18.13 17.08 9.00
N HIS A 328 -18.03 18.32 9.51
CA HIS A 328 -18.71 18.75 10.73
C HIS A 328 -20.19 19.14 10.52
N LEU A 329 -20.66 19.15 9.26
CA LEU A 329 -22.04 19.52 8.87
C LEU A 329 -22.92 18.32 8.50
N GLN A 330 -22.42 17.09 8.66
CA GLN A 330 -23.13 15.82 8.50
C GLN A 330 -23.13 15.05 9.82
#